data_AF-A0A0G4FNG0-F1
#
_entry.id   AF-A0A0G4FNG0-F1
#
_cell.length_a   1.000
_cell.length_b   1.000
_cell.length_c   1.000
_cell.angle_alpha   90.00
_cell.angle_beta   90.00
_cell.angle_gamma   90.00
#
_symmetry.space_group_name_H-M   'P 1'
#
loop_
_entity.id
_entity.type
_entity.pdbx_description
1 polymer ?
#
loop_
_entity_poly.entity_id
_entity_poly.type
_entity_poly.pdbx_seq_one_letter_code
_entity_poly.pdbx_strand_id
1 'polypeptide(L)'
;MTKQQLIDEISGQRDEYKRERDEWKQRSQQAEAECRDWKRRCEEAEAKLKAFEQGPSLASLHWEGGMYHGNVRNKMPHGEGTLRTLDGQNSLYEGQWADGKRDGKGKQYAPCQLGKETKICLVYEGDFVNGKRHGQGKAFYEWHGPVLWFDGEWRDGLAYSGTLFRDGDGVGQKNADGSPRWPIKPIRWQAGQKIPNTDLCGWGYALHQCLRDQGVSGYFPAGAL
;
A
#
# COMPACT_ATOMS: atom_id res chain seq x y z
N MET A 1 -19.40 33.48 -83.35
CA MET A 1 -19.88 33.38 -81.95
C MET A 1 -20.56 34.68 -81.56
N THR A 2 -21.78 34.62 -81.03
CA THR A 2 -22.48 35.79 -80.50
C THR A 2 -22.04 36.08 -79.06
N LYS A 3 -22.15 37.34 -78.63
CA LYS A 3 -21.80 37.78 -77.26
C LYS A 3 -22.45 36.92 -76.16
N GLN A 4 -23.67 36.43 -76.41
CA GLN A 4 -24.41 35.58 -75.49
C GLN A 4 -23.77 34.20 -75.34
N GLN A 5 -23.30 33.58 -76.44
CA GLN A 5 -22.61 32.29 -76.40
C GLN A 5 -21.32 32.34 -75.57
N LEU A 6 -20.58 33.44 -75.64
CA LEU A 6 -19.37 33.68 -74.82
C LEU A 6 -19.69 33.84 -73.33
N ILE A 7 -20.80 34.50 -72.98
CA ILE A 7 -21.23 34.67 -71.58
C ILE A 7 -21.66 33.32 -70.98
N ASP A 8 -22.39 32.51 -71.75
CA ASP A 8 -22.87 31.21 -71.31
C ASP A 8 -21.69 30.22 -71.12
N GLU A 9 -20.69 30.27 -72.01
CA GLU A 9 -19.47 29.46 -71.92
C GLU A 9 -18.62 29.82 -70.70
N ILE A 10 -18.38 31.12 -70.45
CA ILE A 10 -17.64 31.59 -69.27
C ILE A 10 -18.40 31.26 -67.97
N SER A 11 -19.73 31.36 -67.99
CA SER A 11 -20.57 31.02 -66.83
C SER A 11 -20.53 29.51 -66.55
N GLY A 12 -20.54 28.68 -67.59
CA GLY A 12 -20.35 27.23 -67.49
C GLY A 12 -19.01 26.87 -66.86
N GLN A 13 -17.91 27.44 -67.36
CA GLN A 13 -16.56 27.24 -66.81
C GLN A 13 -16.46 27.68 -65.34
N ARG A 14 -17.09 28.79 -64.96
CA ARG A 14 -17.12 29.27 -63.58
C ARG A 14 -17.84 28.29 -62.65
N ASP A 15 -18.97 27.74 -63.10
CA ASP A 15 -19.77 26.83 -62.29
C ASP A 15 -19.18 25.41 -62.24
N GLU A 16 -18.39 25.03 -63.24
CA GLU A 16 -17.50 23.85 -63.21
C GLU A 16 -16.37 24.03 -62.19
N TYR A 17 -15.63 25.15 -62.24
CA TYR A 17 -14.58 25.46 -61.26
C TYR A 17 -15.10 25.51 -59.81
N LYS A 18 -16.30 26.04 -59.59
CA LYS A 18 -16.93 26.02 -58.26
C LYS A 18 -17.19 24.59 -57.77
N ARG A 19 -17.68 23.70 -58.66
CA ARG A 19 -17.92 22.29 -58.34
C ARG A 19 -16.62 21.59 -57.97
N GLU A 20 -15.58 21.72 -58.80
CA GLU A 20 -14.27 21.13 -58.53
C GLU A 20 -13.65 21.64 -57.22
N ARG A 21 -13.77 22.95 -56.94
CA ARG A 21 -13.31 23.53 -55.67
C ARG A 21 -14.05 22.96 -54.47
N ASP A 22 -15.37 22.81 -54.56
CA ASP A 22 -16.19 22.32 -53.45
C ASP A 22 -15.98 20.82 -53.23
N GLU A 23 -15.79 20.04 -54.30
CA GLU A 23 -15.35 18.64 -54.24
C GLU A 23 -13.96 18.51 -53.60
N TRP A 24 -13.01 19.37 -53.98
CA TRP A 24 -11.68 19.40 -53.39
C TRP A 24 -11.75 19.73 -51.89
N LYS A 25 -12.57 20.71 -51.49
CA LYS A 25 -12.80 21.04 -50.07
C LYS A 25 -13.41 19.87 -49.31
N GLN A 26 -14.40 19.19 -49.89
CA GLN A 26 -15.02 18.03 -49.27
C GLN A 26 -14.02 16.88 -49.09
N ARG A 27 -13.18 16.62 -50.11
CA ARG A 27 -12.10 15.63 -50.02
C ARG A 27 -11.05 16.01 -48.98
N SER A 28 -10.69 17.30 -48.88
CA SER A 28 -9.78 17.80 -47.84
C SER A 28 -10.36 17.61 -46.43
N GLN A 29 -11.64 17.97 -46.23
CA GLN A 29 -12.33 17.78 -44.95
C GLN A 29 -12.45 16.30 -44.57
N GLN A 30 -12.71 15.44 -45.55
CA GLN A 30 -12.76 13.99 -45.35
C GLN A 30 -11.37 13.45 -44.96
N ALA A 31 -10.32 13.84 -45.68
CA ALA A 31 -8.95 13.44 -45.36
C ALA A 31 -8.50 13.94 -43.97
N GLU A 32 -8.89 15.17 -43.59
CA GLU A 32 -8.65 15.69 -42.24
C GLU A 32 -9.41 14.92 -41.16
N ALA A 33 -10.65 14.52 -41.44
CA ALA A 33 -11.45 13.71 -40.51
C ALA A 33 -10.86 12.32 -40.33
N GLU A 34 -10.41 11.68 -41.42
CA GLU A 34 -9.69 10.40 -41.40
C GLU A 34 -8.36 10.52 -40.63
N CYS A 35 -7.61 11.62 -40.82
CA CYS A 35 -6.39 11.88 -40.07
C CYS A 35 -6.66 12.02 -38.56
N ARG A 36 -7.73 12.74 -38.17
CA ARG A 36 -8.16 12.86 -36.77
C ARG A 36 -8.57 11.51 -36.17
N ASP A 37 -9.33 10.71 -36.90
CA ASP A 37 -9.72 9.37 -36.46
C ASP A 37 -8.50 8.46 -36.29
N TRP A 38 -7.59 8.48 -37.26
CA TRP A 38 -6.34 7.74 -37.19
C TRP A 38 -5.49 8.14 -35.98
N LYS A 39 -5.35 9.44 -35.72
CA LYS A 39 -4.63 9.96 -34.55
C LYS A 39 -5.23 9.46 -33.24
N ARG A 40 -6.56 9.51 -33.09
CA ARG A 40 -7.27 8.96 -31.93
C ARG A 40 -6.98 7.46 -31.75
N ARG A 41 -7.00 6.69 -32.84
CA ARG A 41 -6.71 5.24 -32.79
C ARG A 41 -5.25 4.96 -32.40
N CYS A 42 -4.30 5.79 -32.85
CA CYS A 42 -2.91 5.72 -32.40
C CYS A 42 -2.80 6.01 -30.90
N GLU A 43 -3.43 7.07 -30.41
CA GLU A 43 -3.44 7.44 -28.98
C GLU A 43 -4.06 6.32 -28.11
N GLU A 44 -5.17 5.71 -28.55
CA GLU A 44 -5.78 4.57 -27.88
C GLU A 44 -4.88 3.32 -27.88
N ALA A 45 -4.19 3.05 -28.99
CA ALA A 45 -3.25 1.93 -29.11
C ALA A 45 -2.02 2.12 -28.23
N GLU A 46 -1.46 3.34 -28.20
CA GLU A 46 -0.36 3.72 -27.31
C GLU A 46 -0.75 3.58 -25.84
N ALA A 47 -1.97 4.02 -25.47
CA ALA A 47 -2.49 3.86 -24.12
C ALA A 47 -2.63 2.37 -23.71
N LYS A 48 -3.06 1.51 -24.64
CA LYS A 48 -3.16 0.05 -24.41
C LYS A 48 -1.78 -0.60 -24.26
N LEU A 49 -0.82 -0.25 -25.10
CA LEU A 49 0.57 -0.73 -24.99
C LEU A 49 1.18 -0.32 -23.66
N LYS A 50 1.01 0.94 -23.28
CA LYS A 50 1.47 1.46 -21.98
C LYS A 50 0.79 0.73 -20.81
N ALA A 51 -0.51 0.47 -20.87
CA ALA A 51 -1.20 -0.30 -19.83
C ALA A 51 -0.71 -1.75 -19.73
N PHE A 52 -0.36 -2.38 -20.85
CA PHE A 52 0.20 -3.73 -20.89
C PHE A 52 1.60 -3.81 -20.29
N GLU A 53 2.50 -2.88 -20.65
CA GLU A 53 3.83 -2.78 -20.03
C GLU A 53 3.78 -2.47 -18.54
N GLN A 54 2.73 -1.77 -18.10
CA GLN A 54 2.50 -1.40 -16.71
C GLN A 54 1.72 -2.46 -15.92
N GLY A 55 1.33 -3.59 -16.53
CA GLY A 55 0.62 -4.66 -15.84
C GLY A 55 1.42 -5.26 -14.68
N PRO A 56 0.75 -5.84 -13.66
CA PRO A 56 1.43 -6.49 -12.56
C PRO A 56 2.27 -7.67 -13.09
N SER A 57 3.59 -7.57 -12.97
CA SER A 57 4.53 -8.64 -13.29
C SER A 57 5.26 -9.09 -12.03
N LEU A 58 5.66 -10.36 -11.95
CA LEU A 58 6.51 -10.82 -10.85
C LEU A 58 7.94 -10.34 -11.09
N ALA A 59 8.52 -9.61 -10.14
CA ALA A 59 9.88 -9.13 -10.24
C ALA A 59 10.54 -8.99 -8.86
N SER A 60 11.86 -8.90 -8.88
CA SER A 60 12.69 -8.63 -7.70
C SER A 60 13.28 -7.21 -7.81
N LEU A 61 13.13 -6.39 -6.78
CA LEU A 61 13.51 -4.98 -6.78
C LEU A 61 14.27 -4.64 -5.49
N HIS A 62 15.19 -3.67 -5.53
CA HIS A 62 15.66 -3.02 -4.31
C HIS A 62 14.59 -2.02 -3.85
N TRP A 63 14.10 -2.15 -2.62
CA TRP A 63 13.02 -1.31 -2.09
C TRP A 63 13.14 -1.14 -0.58
N GLU A 64 12.84 0.04 -0.02
CA GLU A 64 12.88 0.33 1.43
C GLU A 64 14.12 -0.24 2.18
N GLY A 65 15.31 -0.22 1.54
CA GLY A 65 16.54 -0.74 2.14
C GLY A 65 16.63 -2.28 2.21
N GLY A 66 15.80 -2.98 1.46
CA GLY A 66 15.77 -4.43 1.34
C GLY A 66 15.53 -4.92 -0.10
N MET A 67 15.31 -6.22 -0.25
CA MET A 67 14.98 -6.88 -1.51
C MET A 67 13.50 -7.27 -1.52
N TYR A 68 12.73 -6.58 -2.36
CA TYR A 68 11.34 -6.91 -2.64
C TYR A 68 11.26 -8.03 -3.68
N HIS A 69 10.33 -8.95 -3.48
CA HIS A 69 9.95 -9.98 -4.43
C HIS A 69 8.42 -10.13 -4.45
N GLY A 70 7.81 -9.94 -5.62
CA GLY A 70 6.36 -10.05 -5.77
C GLY A 70 5.86 -9.32 -6.99
N ASN A 71 4.58 -8.99 -6.97
CA ASN A 71 3.94 -8.25 -8.06
C ASN A 71 4.50 -6.81 -8.15
N VAL A 72 4.69 -6.31 -9.36
CA VAL A 72 5.27 -5.00 -9.65
C VAL A 72 4.43 -4.31 -10.70
N ARG A 73 4.06 -3.06 -10.44
CA ARG A 73 3.36 -2.16 -11.37
C ARG A 73 4.12 -0.86 -11.43
N ASN A 74 4.36 -0.33 -12.63
CA ASN A 74 5.11 0.92 -12.81
C ASN A 74 6.50 0.92 -12.13
N LYS A 75 7.20 -0.22 -12.15
CA LYS A 75 8.51 -0.42 -11.47
C LYS A 75 8.46 -0.25 -9.94
N MET A 76 7.27 -0.34 -9.34
CA MET A 76 7.06 -0.25 -7.90
C MET A 76 6.36 -1.51 -7.38
N PRO A 77 6.62 -1.92 -6.12
CA PRO A 77 5.83 -2.95 -5.44
C PRO A 77 4.33 -2.70 -5.55
N HIS A 78 3.58 -3.73 -5.91
CA HIS A 78 2.12 -3.68 -6.06
C HIS A 78 1.53 -5.06 -5.87
N GLY A 79 0.28 -5.22 -5.42
CA GLY A 79 -0.32 -6.52 -5.19
C GLY A 79 0.34 -7.27 -4.03
N GLU A 80 0.46 -8.59 -4.12
CA GLU A 80 1.11 -9.39 -3.07
C GLU A 80 2.63 -9.41 -3.25
N GLY A 81 3.36 -9.30 -2.16
CA GLY A 81 4.81 -9.40 -2.19
C GLY A 81 5.48 -9.47 -0.82
N THR A 82 6.75 -9.86 -0.85
CA THR A 82 7.61 -9.99 0.32
C THR A 82 8.81 -9.07 0.19
N LEU A 83 9.04 -8.24 1.20
CA LEU A 83 10.27 -7.48 1.36
C LEU A 83 11.18 -8.23 2.34
N ARG A 84 12.42 -8.49 1.93
CA ARG A 84 13.46 -9.13 2.75
C ARG A 84 14.62 -8.17 3.02
N THR A 85 15.46 -8.51 3.99
CA THR A 85 16.76 -7.87 4.18
C THR A 85 17.62 -7.97 2.91
N LEU A 86 18.63 -7.10 2.76
CA LEU A 86 19.48 -7.08 1.56
C LEU A 86 20.25 -8.39 1.34
N ASP A 87 20.60 -9.09 2.41
CA ASP A 87 21.20 -10.43 2.36
C ASP A 87 20.19 -11.54 2.03
N GLY A 88 18.90 -11.20 1.92
CA GLY A 88 17.79 -12.12 1.63
C GLY A 88 17.39 -13.03 2.79
N GLN A 89 18.08 -12.99 3.94
CA GLN A 89 17.93 -13.98 5.00
C GLN A 89 16.61 -13.85 5.76
N ASN A 90 16.14 -12.62 5.98
CA ASN A 90 14.99 -12.36 6.83
C ASN A 90 13.90 -11.55 6.11
N SER A 91 12.64 -11.88 6.36
CA SER A 91 11.50 -11.07 5.93
C SER A 91 11.40 -9.81 6.79
N LEU A 92 11.17 -8.66 6.17
CA LEU A 92 10.86 -7.37 6.80
C LEU A 92 9.37 -7.03 6.68
N TYR A 93 8.75 -7.45 5.57
CA TYR A 93 7.31 -7.32 5.36
C TYR A 93 6.80 -8.41 4.42
N GLU A 94 5.60 -8.91 4.70
CA GLU A 94 4.87 -9.85 3.85
C GLU A 94 3.43 -9.40 3.72
N GLY A 95 2.92 -9.21 2.50
CA GLY A 95 1.52 -8.90 2.26
C GLY A 95 1.31 -7.95 1.10
N GLN A 96 0.27 -7.12 1.24
CA GLN A 96 -0.27 -6.31 0.16
C GLN A 96 0.47 -4.97 -0.01
N TRP A 97 0.61 -4.56 -1.26
CA TRP A 97 1.27 -3.34 -1.71
C TRP A 97 0.41 -2.58 -2.72
N ALA A 98 0.40 -1.25 -2.61
CA ALA A 98 -0.16 -0.34 -3.60
C ALA A 98 0.81 0.82 -3.84
N ASP A 99 1.15 1.04 -5.11
CA ASP A 99 2.00 2.16 -5.55
C ASP A 99 3.28 2.33 -4.72
N GLY A 100 3.96 1.21 -4.46
CA GLY A 100 5.22 1.15 -3.71
C GLY A 100 5.09 1.24 -2.19
N LYS A 101 3.87 1.30 -1.65
CA LYS A 101 3.60 1.35 -0.22
C LYS A 101 2.85 0.10 0.24
N ARG A 102 3.02 -0.26 1.51
CA ARG A 102 2.23 -1.31 2.17
C ARG A 102 0.78 -0.83 2.27
N ASP A 103 -0.15 -1.58 1.72
CA ASP A 103 -1.57 -1.18 1.64
C ASP A 103 -2.45 -2.43 1.56
N GLY A 104 -3.40 -2.59 2.49
CA GLY A 104 -4.14 -3.84 2.70
C GLY A 104 -3.58 -4.67 3.85
N LYS A 105 -3.77 -6.00 3.81
CA LYS A 105 -3.32 -6.91 4.88
C LYS A 105 -1.83 -7.20 4.78
N GLY A 106 -1.14 -7.24 5.91
CA GLY A 106 0.26 -7.65 5.95
C GLY A 106 0.81 -7.96 7.33
N LYS A 107 2.01 -8.54 7.33
CA LYS A 107 2.86 -8.83 8.48
C LYS A 107 4.12 -8.01 8.39
N GLN A 108 4.43 -7.26 9.44
CA GLN A 108 5.66 -6.49 9.56
C GLN A 108 6.58 -7.15 10.57
N TYR A 109 7.86 -7.23 10.20
CA TYR A 109 8.92 -7.75 11.03
C TYR A 109 9.97 -6.67 11.27
N ALA A 110 10.60 -6.70 12.43
CA ALA A 110 11.66 -5.77 12.78
C ALA A 110 12.72 -6.44 13.66
N PRO A 111 13.94 -5.88 13.73
CA PRO A 111 14.94 -6.29 14.69
C PRO A 111 14.43 -6.18 16.13
N CYS A 112 14.65 -7.23 16.91
CA CYS A 112 14.34 -7.36 18.33
C CYS A 112 15.61 -7.81 19.05
N GLN A 113 15.88 -7.26 20.22
CA GLN A 113 17.04 -7.63 21.03
C GLN A 113 16.63 -8.66 22.09
N LEU A 114 17.25 -9.84 22.06
CA LEU A 114 17.07 -10.88 23.07
C LEU A 114 18.42 -11.15 23.73
N GLY A 115 18.67 -10.49 24.86
CA GLY A 115 19.97 -10.52 25.51
C GLY A 115 21.07 -9.92 24.61
N LYS A 116 22.05 -10.74 24.21
CA LYS A 116 23.16 -10.33 23.33
C LYS A 116 22.88 -10.57 21.84
N GLU A 117 21.79 -11.26 21.51
CA GLU A 117 21.46 -11.63 20.14
C GLU A 117 20.40 -10.68 19.57
N THR A 118 20.55 -10.33 18.29
CA THR A 118 19.53 -9.61 17.52
C THR A 118 18.85 -10.60 16.60
N LYS A 119 17.52 -10.66 16.65
CA LYS A 119 16.69 -11.51 15.79
C LYS A 119 15.72 -10.62 15.01
N ILE A 120 15.14 -11.14 13.94
CA ILE A 120 13.99 -10.52 13.28
C ILE A 120 12.71 -11.13 13.85
N CYS A 121 11.85 -10.28 14.40
CA CYS A 121 10.63 -10.67 15.09
C CYS A 121 9.40 -10.10 14.40
N LEU A 122 8.30 -10.85 14.44
CA LEU A 122 6.99 -10.32 14.06
C LEU A 122 6.64 -9.20 15.05
N VAL A 123 6.37 -8.00 14.55
CA VAL A 123 5.98 -6.85 15.39
C VAL A 123 4.54 -6.42 15.18
N TYR A 124 3.99 -6.73 14.01
CA TYR A 124 2.61 -6.37 13.68
C TYR A 124 2.03 -7.29 12.60
N GLU A 125 0.75 -7.61 12.73
CA GLU A 125 -0.07 -8.29 11.73
C GLU A 125 -1.43 -7.59 11.66
N GLY A 126 -1.80 -7.04 10.50
CA GLY A 126 -3.04 -6.30 10.39
C GLY A 126 -3.18 -5.52 9.08
N ASP A 127 -4.06 -4.52 9.10
CA ASP A 127 -4.25 -3.62 7.97
C ASP A 127 -3.15 -2.55 7.90
N PHE A 128 -2.84 -2.14 6.68
CA PHE A 128 -1.96 -1.04 6.32
C PHE A 128 -2.67 -0.11 5.35
N VAL A 129 -2.40 1.18 5.48
CA VAL A 129 -2.82 2.21 4.51
C VAL A 129 -1.63 3.16 4.32
N ASN A 130 -1.24 3.39 3.07
CA ASN A 130 -0.13 4.31 2.73
C ASN A 130 1.18 4.03 3.52
N GLY A 131 1.51 2.76 3.74
CA GLY A 131 2.73 2.36 4.44
C GLY A 131 2.63 2.38 5.97
N LYS A 132 1.51 2.83 6.53
CA LYS A 132 1.28 2.90 7.97
C LYS A 132 0.30 1.83 8.42
N ARG A 133 0.47 1.32 9.65
CA ARG A 133 -0.52 0.46 10.31
C ARG A 133 -1.83 1.22 10.44
N HIS A 134 -2.92 0.60 10.05
CA HIS A 134 -4.25 1.19 10.08
C HIS A 134 -5.28 0.10 10.35
N GLY A 135 -6.55 0.44 10.52
CA GLY A 135 -7.63 -0.55 10.57
C GLY A 135 -7.46 -1.52 11.74
N GLN A 136 -7.70 -2.82 11.53
CA GLN A 136 -7.58 -3.82 12.60
C GLN A 136 -6.21 -4.49 12.55
N GLY A 137 -5.60 -4.66 13.72
CA GLY A 137 -4.27 -5.27 13.80
C GLY A 137 -3.85 -5.72 15.19
N LYS A 138 -2.94 -6.68 15.20
CA LYS A 138 -2.29 -7.25 16.36
C LYS A 138 -0.83 -6.83 16.37
N ALA A 139 -0.33 -6.44 17.54
CA ALA A 139 1.08 -6.12 17.72
C ALA A 139 1.74 -7.00 18.76
N PHE A 140 3.02 -7.25 18.51
CA PHE A 140 3.82 -8.22 19.23
C PHE A 140 5.15 -7.60 19.66
N TYR A 141 5.73 -8.14 20.73
CA TYR A 141 7.15 -8.00 21.05
C TYR A 141 7.74 -9.39 21.26
N GLU A 142 9.05 -9.48 21.38
CA GLU A 142 9.74 -10.76 21.55
C GLU A 142 10.06 -11.02 23.02
N TRP A 143 9.58 -12.13 23.54
CA TRP A 143 9.97 -12.66 24.84
C TRP A 143 9.91 -14.19 24.79
N HIS A 144 11.01 -14.82 24.37
CA HIS A 144 11.06 -16.26 24.06
C HIS A 144 9.98 -16.70 23.04
N GLY A 145 9.72 -15.85 22.05
CA GLY A 145 8.63 -15.96 21.08
C GLY A 145 7.79 -14.68 21.00
N PRO A 146 6.87 -14.61 20.02
CA PRO A 146 6.00 -13.45 19.84
C PRO A 146 4.95 -13.37 20.96
N VAL A 147 4.99 -12.29 21.73
CA VAL A 147 4.00 -12.00 22.78
C VAL A 147 3.02 -10.94 22.29
N LEU A 148 1.74 -11.30 22.24
CA LEU A 148 0.66 -10.39 21.87
C LEU A 148 0.45 -9.34 22.97
N TRP A 149 0.82 -8.10 22.70
CA TRP A 149 0.63 -7.01 23.67
C TRP A 149 -0.54 -6.11 23.35
N PHE A 150 -0.99 -6.05 22.10
CA PHE A 150 -2.17 -5.28 21.71
C PHE A 150 -2.92 -5.92 20.55
N ASP A 151 -4.25 -5.96 20.67
CA ASP A 151 -5.18 -6.38 19.63
C ASP A 151 -6.31 -5.36 19.53
N GLY A 152 -6.42 -4.68 18.38
CA GLY A 152 -7.44 -3.67 18.16
C GLY A 152 -7.23 -2.79 16.93
N GLU A 153 -7.81 -1.60 17.00
CA GLU A 153 -7.78 -0.59 15.96
C GLU A 153 -6.49 0.23 15.98
N TRP A 154 -5.95 0.51 14.80
CA TRP A 154 -4.78 1.32 14.53
C TRP A 154 -5.12 2.48 13.61
N ARG A 155 -4.50 3.64 13.85
CA ARG A 155 -4.64 4.84 13.00
C ARG A 155 -3.29 5.51 12.85
N ASP A 156 -2.91 5.79 11.60
CA ASP A 156 -1.66 6.47 11.26
C ASP A 156 -0.40 5.87 11.92
N GLY A 157 -0.35 4.55 12.08
CA GLY A 157 0.78 3.85 12.68
C GLY A 157 0.70 3.70 14.21
N LEU A 158 -0.30 4.28 14.86
CA LEU A 158 -0.47 4.27 16.31
C LEU A 158 -1.67 3.41 16.72
N ALA A 159 -1.55 2.77 17.88
CA ALA A 159 -2.64 2.10 18.55
C ALA A 159 -3.74 3.11 18.91
N TYR A 160 -4.99 2.79 18.57
CA TYR A 160 -6.13 3.68 18.76
C TYR A 160 -7.15 3.14 19.76
N SER A 161 -7.65 1.93 19.61
CA SER A 161 -8.59 1.33 20.56
C SER A 161 -8.46 -0.18 20.58
N GLY A 162 -8.45 -0.83 21.74
CA GLY A 162 -8.18 -2.27 21.77
C GLY A 162 -8.01 -2.86 23.15
N THR A 163 -7.39 -4.03 23.16
CA THR A 163 -7.14 -4.81 24.37
C THR A 163 -5.65 -5.06 24.49
N LEU A 164 -5.09 -4.65 25.62
CA LEU A 164 -3.74 -5.04 26.02
C LEU A 164 -3.80 -6.43 26.66
N PHE A 165 -2.89 -7.32 26.26
CA PHE A 165 -2.81 -8.72 26.70
C PHE A 165 -4.17 -9.43 26.63
N ARG A 166 -4.71 -9.59 25.42
CA ARG A 166 -6.07 -10.12 25.19
C ARG A 166 -6.32 -11.47 25.84
N ASP A 167 -5.33 -12.34 25.77
CA ASP A 167 -5.30 -13.68 26.35
C ASP A 167 -4.77 -13.70 27.79
N GLY A 168 -4.56 -12.53 28.39
CA GLY A 168 -4.23 -12.36 29.80
C GLY A 168 -2.82 -12.77 30.15
N ASP A 169 -1.86 -12.64 29.23
CA ASP A 169 -0.47 -13.01 29.46
C ASP A 169 0.47 -11.92 28.95
N GLY A 170 1.39 -11.48 29.81
CA GLY A 170 2.37 -10.44 29.54
C GLY A 170 3.76 -10.98 29.23
N VAL A 171 3.93 -12.30 29.18
CA VAL A 171 5.22 -12.91 28.83
C VAL A 171 5.11 -14.00 27.76
N GLY A 172 3.90 -14.24 27.24
CA GLY A 172 3.64 -15.28 26.23
C GLY A 172 3.83 -16.72 26.71
N GLN A 173 4.04 -16.94 28.02
CA GLN A 173 4.18 -18.27 28.61
C GLN A 173 2.82 -18.83 29.03
N LYS A 174 2.50 -20.01 28.51
CA LYS A 174 1.26 -20.74 28.82
C LYS A 174 1.57 -22.09 29.48
N ASN A 175 0.69 -22.51 30.37
CA ASN A 175 0.69 -23.86 30.93
C ASN A 175 0.27 -24.88 29.86
N ALA A 176 0.40 -26.18 30.17
CA ALA A 176 0.04 -27.26 29.25
C ALA A 176 -1.46 -27.25 28.85
N ASP A 177 -2.33 -26.67 29.67
CA ASP A 177 -3.76 -26.50 29.41
C ASP A 177 -4.09 -25.24 28.59
N GLY A 178 -3.09 -24.45 28.20
CA GLY A 178 -3.23 -23.20 27.45
C GLY A 178 -3.54 -21.97 28.31
N SER A 179 -3.67 -22.10 29.63
CA SER A 179 -3.84 -20.96 30.54
C SER A 179 -2.55 -20.13 30.64
N PRO A 180 -2.63 -18.79 30.79
CA PRO A 180 -1.46 -17.95 31.09
C PRO A 180 -0.74 -18.42 32.35
N ARG A 181 0.59 -18.55 32.28
CA ARG A 181 1.41 -18.86 33.46
C ARG A 181 1.39 -17.74 34.49
N TRP A 182 1.30 -16.49 34.01
CA TRP A 182 1.23 -15.28 34.82
C TRP A 182 0.04 -14.45 34.37
N PRO A 183 -1.18 -14.79 34.83
CA PRO A 183 -2.40 -14.20 34.34
C PRO A 183 -2.48 -12.71 34.70
N ILE A 184 -2.65 -11.88 33.68
CA ILE A 184 -2.97 -10.46 33.78
C ILE A 184 -4.41 -10.30 33.35
N LYS A 185 -5.17 -9.46 34.08
CA LYS A 185 -6.52 -9.10 33.66
C LYS A 185 -6.43 -8.31 32.34
N PRO A 186 -7.08 -8.75 31.24
CA PRO A 186 -7.04 -8.02 29.98
C PRO A 186 -7.50 -6.57 30.16
N ILE A 187 -6.75 -5.63 29.59
CA ILE A 187 -6.97 -4.20 29.81
C ILE A 187 -7.56 -3.60 28.53
N ARG A 188 -8.78 -3.10 28.62
CA ARG A 188 -9.38 -2.31 27.53
C ARG A 188 -8.77 -0.90 27.57
N TRP A 189 -8.32 -0.41 26.43
CA TRP A 189 -7.70 0.90 26.31
C TRP A 189 -8.12 1.58 25.01
N GLN A 190 -8.21 2.91 25.03
CA GLN A 190 -8.43 3.74 23.85
C GLN A 190 -7.62 5.05 23.93
N ALA A 191 -7.30 5.60 22.77
CA ALA A 191 -6.59 6.85 22.61
C ALA A 191 -7.30 7.99 23.37
N GLY A 192 -6.50 8.82 24.04
CA GLY A 192 -6.98 9.85 24.96
C GLY A 192 -7.07 9.39 26.42
N GLN A 193 -6.98 8.08 26.70
CA GLN A 193 -6.85 7.56 28.06
C GLN A 193 -5.38 7.34 28.43
N LYS A 194 -5.05 7.58 29.70
CA LYS A 194 -3.79 7.09 30.28
C LYS A 194 -3.84 5.58 30.44
N ILE A 195 -2.75 4.91 30.09
CA ILE A 195 -2.57 3.48 30.36
C ILE A 195 -2.55 3.30 31.89
N PRO A 196 -3.34 2.35 32.43
CA PRO A 196 -3.40 2.15 33.86
C PRO A 196 -2.05 1.69 34.41
N ASN A 197 -1.73 2.16 35.61
CA ASN A 197 -0.56 1.67 36.34
C ASN A 197 -0.86 0.30 36.95
N THR A 198 -0.71 -0.76 36.14
CA THR A 198 -0.96 -2.14 36.53
C THR A 198 0.36 -2.88 36.74
N ASP A 199 0.50 -3.56 37.87
CA ASP A 199 1.60 -4.50 38.10
C ASP A 199 1.35 -5.78 37.29
N LEU A 200 2.25 -6.11 36.38
CA LEU A 200 2.07 -7.22 35.44
C LEU A 200 2.34 -8.59 36.08
N CYS A 201 3.19 -8.65 37.10
CA CYS A 201 3.66 -9.93 37.62
C CYS A 201 3.57 -10.05 39.15
N GLY A 202 3.11 -9.01 39.85
CA GLY A 202 3.07 -9.00 41.32
C GLY A 202 4.42 -8.73 41.99
N TRP A 203 5.44 -8.36 41.19
CA TRP A 203 6.80 -8.03 41.64
C TRP A 203 7.09 -6.52 41.55
N GLY A 204 6.06 -5.70 41.35
CA GLY A 204 6.20 -4.26 41.15
C GLY A 204 6.66 -3.84 39.74
N TYR A 205 6.51 -4.72 38.74
CA TYR A 205 6.87 -4.39 37.36
C TYR A 205 5.67 -3.79 36.63
N ALA A 206 5.66 -2.47 36.56
CA ALA A 206 4.52 -1.72 36.05
C ALA A 206 4.38 -1.83 34.53
N LEU A 207 3.14 -1.87 34.04
CA LEU A 207 2.80 -1.98 32.62
C LEU A 207 3.51 -0.94 31.74
N HIS A 208 3.42 0.32 32.11
CA HIS A 208 4.04 1.41 31.35
C HIS A 208 5.57 1.30 31.30
N GLN A 209 6.21 0.68 32.30
CA GLN A 209 7.63 0.37 32.29
C GLN A 209 7.93 -0.79 31.33
N CYS A 210 7.15 -1.87 31.38
CA CYS A 210 7.26 -2.97 30.43
C CYS A 210 7.14 -2.50 28.97
N LEU A 211 6.14 -1.68 28.65
CA LEU A 211 5.96 -1.16 27.29
C LEU A 211 7.15 -0.30 26.82
N ARG A 212 7.85 0.39 27.75
CA ARG A 212 9.08 1.13 27.43
C ARG A 212 10.27 0.20 27.22
N ASP A 213 10.47 -0.74 28.13
CA ASP A 213 11.60 -1.67 28.09
C ASP A 213 11.53 -2.58 26.85
N GLN A 214 10.32 -2.95 26.43
CA GLN A 214 10.08 -3.70 25.18
C GLN A 214 10.12 -2.83 23.92
N GLY A 215 10.34 -1.51 24.04
CA GLY A 215 10.40 -0.59 22.91
C GLY A 215 9.08 -0.37 22.17
N VAL A 216 7.96 -0.84 22.72
CA VAL A 216 6.62 -0.74 22.09
C VAL A 216 5.86 0.53 22.49
N SER A 217 6.37 1.26 23.47
CA SER A 217 5.82 2.54 23.94
C SER A 217 5.60 3.58 22.82
N GLY A 218 6.45 3.57 21.78
CA GLY A 218 6.35 4.48 20.63
C GLY A 218 5.12 4.24 19.73
N TYR A 219 4.39 3.16 19.95
CA TYR A 219 3.15 2.87 19.21
C TYR A 219 1.90 3.46 19.84
N PHE A 220 2.03 4.18 20.96
CA PHE A 220 0.93 4.92 21.56
C PHE A 220 1.00 6.41 21.23
N PRO A 221 -0.15 7.11 21.17
CA PRO A 221 -0.18 8.56 21.08
C PRO A 221 0.56 9.24 22.25
N ALA A 222 1.07 10.45 22.01
CA ALA A 222 1.73 11.24 23.04
C ALA A 222 0.84 11.41 24.29
N GLY A 223 1.41 11.20 25.48
CA GLY A 223 0.71 11.33 26.76
C GLY A 223 -0.15 10.11 27.18
N ALA A 224 -0.12 9.02 26.41
CA ALA A 224 -0.80 7.78 26.79
C ALA A 224 -0.11 7.03 27.95
N LEU A 225 1.23 7.11 28.04
CA LEU A 225 2.07 6.41 29.03
C LEU A 225 2.41 7.26 30.26
#